data_AF-A0A1V6QPP6-F1
#
_entry.id   AF-A0A1V6QPP6-F1
#
_cell.length_a   1.000
_cell.length_b   1.000
_cell.length_c   1.000
_cell.angle_alpha   90.00
_cell.angle_beta   90.00
_cell.angle_gamma   90.00
#
_symmetry.space_group_name_H-M   'P 1'
#
loop_
_entity.id
_entity.type
_entity.pdbx_description
1 polymer ?
#
loop_
_entity_poly.entity_id
_entity_poly.type
_entity_poly.pdbx_seq_one_letter_code
_entity_poly.pdbx_strand_id
1 'polypeptide(L)'
;MSGTTPPPPSSSLPNSPPTTVQKLRKASSKVVKHIQNDATISPKVRDSLSRILEGGLALAEVGAQFAEDNVRILRRKKQSNTAKTKRRLPELGP
;
A
#
# COMPACT_ATOMS: atom_id res chain seq x y z
N MET A 1 6.92 8.73 42.87
CA MET A 1 5.78 8.91 41.95
C MET A 1 6.31 8.78 40.53
N SER A 2 6.27 7.58 39.96
CA SER A 2 6.85 7.31 38.64
C SER A 2 5.78 7.56 37.58
N GLY A 3 5.90 8.68 36.86
CA GLY A 3 5.07 8.99 35.71
C GLY A 3 5.47 8.12 34.53
N THR A 4 4.63 7.15 34.19
CA THR A 4 4.71 6.37 32.95
C THR A 4 4.10 7.19 31.82
N THR A 5 4.94 7.90 31.07
CA THR A 5 4.57 8.48 29.78
C THR A 5 4.23 7.34 28.82
N PRO A 6 3.03 7.31 28.20
CA PRO A 6 2.72 6.29 27.21
C PRO A 6 3.66 6.45 26.00
N PRO A 7 4.12 5.35 25.38
CA PRO A 7 4.93 5.44 24.18
C PRO A 7 4.13 6.17 23.08
N PRO A 8 4.80 6.91 22.18
CA PRO A 8 4.12 7.55 21.07
C PRO A 8 3.33 6.49 20.30
N PRO A 9 2.10 6.80 19.84
CA PRO A 9 1.37 5.88 18.99
C PRO A 9 2.26 5.57 17.80
N SER A 10 2.65 4.30 17.64
CA SER A 10 3.39 3.82 16.48
C SER A 10 2.60 4.20 15.23
N SER A 11 2.94 5.35 14.66
CA SER A 11 2.51 5.78 13.34
C SER A 11 3.36 5.04 12.30
N SER A 12 3.42 3.72 12.42
CA SER A 12 3.75 2.84 11.32
C SER A 12 2.48 2.62 10.50
N LEU A 13 1.89 3.72 10.03
CA LEU A 13 1.15 3.63 8.77
C LEU A 13 2.21 3.28 7.73
N PRO A 14 2.12 2.14 7.03
CA PRO A 14 3.09 1.80 6.02
C PRO A 14 3.18 2.96 5.03
N ASN A 15 4.39 3.49 4.89
CA ASN A 15 4.72 4.58 3.99
C ASN A 15 3.99 4.40 2.66
N SER A 16 3.16 5.39 2.34
CA SER A 16 2.29 5.56 1.18
C SER A 16 2.42 4.49 0.08
N PRO A 17 1.34 3.71 -0.19
CA PRO A 17 1.21 2.77 -1.32
C PRO A 17 1.80 3.25 -2.67
N PRO A 18 1.65 4.53 -3.09
CA PRO A 18 2.17 4.97 -4.38
C PRO A 18 3.70 4.87 -4.50
N THR A 19 4.46 5.03 -3.41
CA THR A 19 5.93 5.04 -3.51
C THR A 19 6.51 3.64 -3.66
N THR A 20 5.86 2.62 -3.11
CA THR A 20 6.32 1.22 -3.14
C THR A 20 6.12 0.62 -4.53
N VAL A 21 4.93 0.78 -5.11
CA VAL A 21 4.65 0.33 -6.48
C VAL A 21 5.52 1.07 -7.48
N GLN A 22 5.75 2.37 -7.29
CA GLN A 22 6.63 3.14 -8.18
C GLN A 22 8.09 2.69 -8.08
N LYS A 23 8.59 2.36 -6.89
CA LYS A 23 9.92 1.75 -6.70
C LYS A 23 9.99 0.38 -7.36
N LEU A 24 8.97 -0.44 -7.19
CA LEU A 24 8.86 -1.75 -7.84
C LEU A 24 8.90 -1.61 -9.36
N ARG A 25 8.10 -0.70 -9.93
CA ARG A 25 8.09 -0.41 -11.38
C ARG A 25 9.48 -0.04 -11.88
N LYS A 26 10.17 0.88 -11.18
CA LYS A 26 11.55 1.26 -11.53
C LYS A 26 12.53 0.08 -11.47
N ALA A 27 12.42 -0.76 -10.44
CA ALA A 27 13.27 -1.94 -10.28
C ALA A 27 12.99 -2.97 -11.38
N SER A 28 11.72 -3.30 -11.63
CA SER A 28 11.29 -4.21 -12.69
C SER A 28 11.77 -3.75 -14.06
N SER A 29 11.67 -2.45 -14.39
CA SER A 29 12.19 -1.93 -15.67
C SER A 29 13.71 -2.10 -15.83
N LYS A 30 14.49 -2.00 -14.74
CA LYS A 30 15.94 -2.26 -14.80
C LYS A 30 16.23 -3.74 -15.04
N VAL A 31 15.49 -4.61 -14.36
CA VAL A 31 15.63 -6.06 -14.51
C VAL A 31 15.24 -6.50 -15.92
N VAL A 32 14.11 -6.02 -16.45
CA VAL A 32 13.68 -6.31 -17.84
C VAL A 32 14.75 -5.90 -18.84
N LYS A 33 15.31 -4.68 -18.70
CA LYS A 33 16.41 -4.23 -19.58
C LYS A 33 17.63 -5.15 -19.50
N HIS A 34 17.98 -5.61 -18.30
CA HIS A 34 19.11 -6.52 -18.12
C HIS A 34 18.86 -7.87 -18.81
N ILE A 35 17.69 -8.47 -18.60
CA ILE A 35 17.31 -9.75 -19.21
C ILE A 35 17.23 -9.64 -20.75
N GLN A 36 16.77 -8.50 -21.27
CA GLN A 36 16.69 -8.26 -22.71
C GLN A 36 18.07 -8.12 -23.37
N ASN A 37 19.03 -7.49 -22.67
CA ASN A 37 20.38 -7.27 -23.19
C ASN A 37 21.33 -8.45 -22.96
N ASP A 38 20.95 -9.43 -22.13
CA ASP A 38 21.76 -10.61 -21.88
C ASP A 38 21.57 -11.66 -22.99
N ALA A 39 22.61 -11.84 -23.81
CA ALA A 39 22.64 -12.79 -24.92
C ALA A 39 22.77 -14.25 -24.46
N THR A 40 23.12 -14.50 -23.19
CA THR A 40 23.25 -15.86 -22.64
C THR A 40 21.91 -16.47 -22.26
N ILE A 41 20.89 -15.63 -22.05
CA ILE A 41 19.55 -16.07 -21.67
C ILE A 41 18.80 -16.51 -22.92
N SER A 42 18.26 -17.74 -22.88
CA SER A 42 17.45 -18.25 -23.99
C SER A 42 16.20 -17.37 -24.21
N PRO A 43 15.75 -17.18 -25.46
CA PRO A 43 14.57 -16.35 -25.76
C PRO A 43 13.32 -16.75 -24.98
N LYS A 44 13.08 -18.06 -24.84
CA LYS A 44 11.94 -18.60 -24.07
C LYS A 44 12.00 -18.22 -22.59
N VAL A 45 13.19 -18.28 -21.99
CA VAL A 45 13.40 -17.90 -20.59
C VAL A 45 13.23 -16.39 -20.42
N ARG A 46 13.78 -15.58 -21.34
CA ARG A 46 13.61 -14.12 -21.36
C ARG A 46 12.13 -13.72 -21.41
N ASP A 47 11.36 -14.35 -22.29
CA ASP A 47 9.93 -14.08 -22.41
C ASP A 47 9.16 -14.47 -21.14
N SER A 48 9.48 -15.64 -20.57
CA SER A 48 8.88 -16.11 -19.32
C SER A 48 9.17 -15.15 -18.16
N LEU A 49 10.43 -14.72 -18.00
CA LEU A 49 10.82 -13.77 -16.95
C LEU A 49 10.13 -12.41 -17.13
N SER A 50 10.00 -11.94 -18.37
CA SER A 50 9.30 -10.68 -18.66
C SER A 50 7.82 -10.77 -18.26
N ARG A 51 7.13 -11.86 -18.61
CA ARG A 51 5.74 -12.10 -18.21
C ARG A 51 5.55 -12.21 -16.71
N ILE A 52 6.47 -12.88 -16.01
CA ILE A 52 6.43 -12.99 -14.54
C ILE A 52 6.57 -11.61 -13.89
N LEU A 53 7.49 -10.78 -14.39
CA LEU A 53 7.71 -9.43 -13.86
C LEU A 53 6.51 -8.52 -14.13
N GLU A 54 5.93 -8.59 -15.32
CA GLU A 54 4.71 -7.84 -15.68
C GLU A 54 3.51 -8.27 -14.83
N GLY A 55 3.28 -9.58 -14.70
CA GLY A 55 2.19 -10.11 -13.88
C GLY A 55 2.34 -9.76 -12.40
N GLY A 56 3.57 -9.86 -11.86
CA GLY A 56 3.87 -9.45 -10.48
C GLY A 56 3.66 -7.95 -10.25
N LEU A 57 4.02 -7.10 -11.22
CA LEU A 57 3.78 -5.66 -11.14
C LEU A 57 2.28 -5.34 -11.13
N ALA A 58 1.50 -5.95 -12.03
CA ALA A 58 0.07 -5.76 -12.10
C ALA A 58 -0.63 -6.19 -10.80
N LEU A 59 -0.22 -7.33 -10.22
CA LEU A 59 -0.74 -7.78 -8.93
C LEU A 59 -0.42 -6.80 -7.80
N ALA A 60 0.79 -6.24 -7.78
CA ALA A 60 1.18 -5.23 -6.80
C ALA A 60 0.38 -3.92 -6.96
N GLU A 61 0.10 -3.50 -8.19
CA GLU A 61 -0.76 -2.34 -8.49
C GLU A 61 -2.19 -2.54 -7.96
N VAL A 62 -2.78 -3.70 -8.24
CA VAL A 62 -4.12 -4.06 -7.73
C VAL A 62 -4.12 -4.13 -6.19
N GLY A 63 -3.11 -4.74 -5.59
CA GLY A 63 -2.99 -4.83 -4.13
C GLY A 63 -2.84 -3.46 -3.46
N ALA A 64 -2.09 -2.55 -4.07
CA ALA A 64 -1.94 -1.17 -3.58
C ALA A 64 -3.25 -0.40 -3.67
N GLN A 65 -3.98 -0.53 -4.78
CA GLN A 65 -5.31 0.09 -4.95
C GLN A 65 -6.30 -0.43 -3.91
N PHE A 66 -6.35 -1.75 -3.71
CA PHE A 66 -7.19 -2.39 -2.69
C PHE A 66 -6.87 -1.89 -1.28
N ALA A 67 -5.58 -1.74 -0.95
CA ALA A 67 -5.17 -1.19 0.34
C ALA A 67 -5.62 0.27 0.50
N GLU A 68 -5.48 1.10 -0.53
CA GLU A 68 -5.92 2.50 -0.50
C GLU A 68 -7.43 2.61 -0.30
N ASP A 69 -8.21 1.81 -1.03
CA ASP A 69 -9.67 1.82 -0.92
C ASP A 69 -10.15 1.37 0.46
N ASN A 70 -9.50 0.37 1.07
CA ASN A 70 -9.79 -0.02 2.44
C ASN A 70 -9.51 1.10 3.44
N VAL A 71 -8.37 1.79 3.32
CA VAL A 71 -8.06 2.94 4.17
C VAL A 71 -9.12 4.04 4.02
N ARG A 72 -9.56 4.30 2.78
CA ARG A 72 -10.61 5.29 2.48
C ARG A 72 -11.96 4.90 3.10
N ILE A 73 -12.35 3.64 2.99
CA ILE A 73 -13.59 3.10 3.57
C ILE A 73 -13.55 3.19 5.10
N LEU A 74 -12.45 2.74 5.72
CA LEU A 74 -12.28 2.79 7.17
C LEU A 74 -12.32 4.23 7.70
N ARG A 75 -11.68 5.17 7.00
CA ARG A 75 -11.72 6.60 7.34
C ARG A 75 -13.14 7.16 7.27
N ARG A 76 -13.91 6.85 6.21
CA ARG A 76 -15.31 7.27 6.09
C ARG A 76 -16.19 6.67 7.20
N LYS A 77 -16.01 5.39 7.53
CA LYS A 77 -16.73 4.73 8.63
C LYS A 77 -16.42 5.38 9.98
N LYS A 78 -15.15 5.70 10.24
CA LYS A 78 -14.72 6.43 11.45
C LYS A 78 -15.41 7.78 11.55
N GLN A 79 -15.38 8.57 10.48
CA GLN A 79 -16.02 9.90 10.43
C GLN A 79 -17.54 9.84 10.64
N SER A 80 -18.21 8.87 10.00
CA SER A 80 -19.64 8.64 10.17
C SER A 80 -20.01 8.29 11.61
N ASN A 81 -19.23 7.41 12.25
CA ASN A 81 -19.42 7.05 13.66
C ASN A 81 -19.21 8.26 14.58
N THR A 82 -18.15 9.04 14.37
CA THR A 82 -17.91 10.27 15.15
C THR A 82 -19.06 11.28 14.98
N ALA A 83 -19.61 11.43 13.78
CA ALA A 83 -20.75 12.31 13.53
C ALA A 83 -22.03 11.83 14.24
N LYS A 84 -22.30 10.52 14.24
CA LYS A 84 -23.43 9.92 14.97
C LYS A 84 -23.29 10.10 16.49
N THR A 85 -22.10 9.90 17.03
CA THR A 85 -21.83 10.13 18.46
C THR A 85 -21.99 11.59 18.84
N LYS A 86 -21.45 12.53 18.04
CA LYS A 86 -21.61 13.98 18.28
C LYS A 86 -23.07 14.45 18.23
N ARG A 87 -23.91 13.86 17.38
CA ARG A 87 -25.35 14.18 17.34
C ARG A 87 -26.13 13.67 18.55
N ARG A 88 -25.62 12.66 19.26
CA ARG A 88 -26.28 12.07 20.44
C ARG A 88 -25.85 12.70 21.77
N LEU A 89 -24.66 13.31 21.83
CA LEU A 89 -24.18 14.05 23.00
C LEU A 89 -25.13 15.18 23.49
N PRO A 90 -25.79 15.97 22.62
CA PRO A 90 -26.74 16.98 23.04
C PRO A 90 -28.03 16.41 23.67
N GLU A 91 -28.36 15.14 23.41
CA GLU A 91 -29.57 14.49 23.97
C GLU A 91 -29.33 13.82 25.32
N LEU A 92 -28.08 13.77 25.80
CA LEU A 92 -27.73 13.14 27.08
C LEU A 92 -27.73 14.11 28.27
N GLY A 93 -27.99 15.40 28.06
CA GLY A 93 -28.12 16.41 29.13
C GLY A 93 -26.85 16.61 29.99
N PRO A 94 -26.82 17.62 30.87
CA PRO A 94 -25.84 17.70 31.96
C PRO A 94 -26.01 16.57 32.98
#